data_AF-A0A5J4PQU7-F1
#
_entry.id   AF-A0A5J4PQU7-F1
#
_cell.length_a   1.000
_cell.length_b   1.000
_cell.length_c   1.000
_cell.angle_alpha   90.00
_cell.angle_beta   90.00
_cell.angle_gamma   90.00
#
_symmetry.space_group_name_H-M   'P 1'
#
loop_
_entity.id
_entity.type
_entity.pdbx_description
1 polymer ?
#
loop_
_entity_poly.entity_id
_entity_poly.type
_entity_poly.pdbx_seq_one_letter_code
_entity_poly.pdbx_strand_id
1 'polypeptide(L)'
;ENNAFASRERAEQEHDRILKKQQSVQELQNRLSNELLAETQKNDLILRDSINSFLKEYNKTRGYSFILSTSNANNILYADNAYNITVEILEGLNLRYTRSAKK
;
A
#
# COMPACT_ATOMS: atom_id res chain seq x y z
N GLU A 1 -8.71 18.97 59.15
CA GLU A 1 -7.68 18.94 58.07
C GLU A 1 -7.60 17.53 57.51
N ASN A 2 -8.09 17.26 56.29
CA ASN A 2 -7.93 15.93 55.66
C ASN A 2 -8.12 15.89 54.12
N ASN A 3 -8.21 17.05 53.45
CA ASN A 3 -8.45 17.10 51.99
C ASN A 3 -7.16 17.11 51.15
N ALA A 4 -5.99 17.33 51.75
CA ALA A 4 -4.72 17.41 51.01
C ALA A 4 -4.17 16.04 50.59
N PHE A 5 -4.33 15.00 51.43
CA PHE A 5 -3.88 13.64 51.11
C PHE A 5 -4.72 13.00 49.99
N ALA A 6 -6.06 13.12 50.08
CA ALA A 6 -6.96 12.67 49.02
C ALA A 6 -6.75 13.41 47.68
N SER A 7 -6.24 14.64 47.72
CA SER A 7 -5.91 15.39 46.50
C SER A 7 -4.58 14.94 45.86
N ARG A 8 -3.60 14.48 46.65
CA ARG A 8 -2.33 13.96 46.13
C ARG A 8 -2.49 12.59 45.50
N GLU A 9 -3.18 11.68 46.18
CA GLU A 9 -3.44 10.34 45.66
C GLU A 9 -4.23 10.39 44.33
N ARG A 10 -5.24 11.27 44.22
CA ARG A 10 -5.95 11.49 42.96
C ARG A 10 -5.05 12.08 41.86
N ALA A 11 -4.13 12.96 42.21
CA ALA A 11 -3.19 13.54 41.25
C ALA A 11 -2.22 12.46 40.70
N GLU A 12 -1.72 11.57 41.57
CA GLU A 12 -0.89 10.43 41.19
C GLU A 12 -1.67 9.44 40.29
N GLN A 13 -2.90 9.11 40.65
CA GLN A 13 -3.75 8.23 39.85
C GLN A 13 -4.05 8.80 38.44
N GLU A 14 -4.35 10.10 38.34
CA GLU A 14 -4.58 10.72 37.03
C GLU A 14 -3.29 10.82 36.21
N HIS A 15 -2.14 11.08 36.86
CA HIS A 15 -0.84 11.06 36.20
C HIS A 15 -0.54 9.67 35.60
N ASP A 16 -0.71 8.61 36.37
CA ASP A 16 -0.52 7.23 35.89
C ASP A 16 -1.51 6.88 34.77
N ARG A 17 -2.74 7.37 34.85
CA ARG A 17 -3.73 7.21 33.79
C ARG A 17 -3.30 7.91 32.49
N ILE A 18 -2.75 9.12 32.59
CA ILE A 18 -2.24 9.88 31.45
C ILE A 18 -1.03 9.16 30.85
N LEU A 19 -0.08 8.69 31.65
CA LEU A 19 1.07 7.93 31.17
C LEU A 19 0.66 6.66 30.42
N LYS A 20 -0.27 5.87 30.99
CA LYS A 20 -0.82 4.68 30.32
C LYS A 20 -1.48 5.05 28.99
N LYS A 21 -2.26 6.13 28.94
CA LYS A 21 -2.87 6.60 27.69
C LYS A 21 -1.82 7.01 26.65
N GLN A 22 -0.76 7.71 27.06
CA GLN A 22 0.34 8.08 26.16
C GLN A 22 1.03 6.86 25.59
N GLN A 23 1.33 5.86 26.43
CA GLN A 23 1.91 4.59 25.99
C GLN A 23 0.99 3.87 24.99
N SER A 24 -0.30 3.74 25.30
CA SER A 24 -1.26 3.10 24.40
C SER A 24 -1.41 3.83 23.06
N VAL A 25 -1.32 5.16 23.03
CA VAL A 25 -1.34 5.93 21.78
C VAL A 25 -0.08 5.64 20.95
N GLN A 26 1.10 5.60 21.58
CA GLN A 26 2.34 5.28 20.88
C GLN A 26 2.32 3.86 20.30
N GLU A 27 1.83 2.89 21.07
CA GLU A 27 1.66 1.50 20.61
C GLU A 27 0.67 1.41 19.44
N LEU A 28 -0.46 2.12 19.53
CA LEU A 28 -1.46 2.20 18.47
C LEU A 28 -0.88 2.82 17.20
N GLN A 29 -0.12 3.92 17.31
CA GLN A 29 0.51 4.58 16.17
C GLN A 29 1.49 3.64 15.46
N ASN A 30 2.32 2.93 16.22
CA ASN A 30 3.29 1.99 15.67
C ASN A 30 2.58 0.82 14.97
N ARG A 31 1.53 0.28 15.57
CA ARG A 31 0.73 -0.80 14.98
C ARG A 31 0.08 -0.36 13.66
N LEU A 32 -0.60 0.78 13.65
CA LEU A 32 -1.26 1.29 12.45
C LEU A 32 -0.25 1.58 11.32
N SER A 33 0.93 2.10 11.67
CA SER A 33 2.00 2.34 10.68
C SER A 33 2.48 1.03 10.05
N ASN A 34 2.65 -0.02 10.85
CA ASN A 34 3.05 -1.34 10.36
C ASN A 34 1.94 -2.00 9.52
N GLU A 35 0.68 -1.88 9.94
CA GLU A 35 -0.48 -2.38 9.19
C GLU A 35 -0.60 -1.68 7.83
N LEU A 36 -0.44 -0.36 7.79
CA LEU A 36 -0.46 0.41 6.55
C LEU A 36 0.66 -0.02 5.60
N LEU A 37 1.88 -0.22 6.12
CA LEU A 37 3.01 -0.70 5.33
C LEU A 37 2.72 -2.10 4.75
N ALA A 38 2.18 -3.00 5.56
CA ALA A 38 1.85 -4.37 5.14
C ALA A 38 0.74 -4.40 4.07
N GLU A 39 -0.34 -3.64 4.25
CA GLU A 39 -1.41 -3.56 3.26
C GLU A 39 -0.95 -2.87 1.96
N THR A 40 -0.04 -1.88 2.05
CA THR A 40 0.57 -1.28 0.86
C THR A 40 1.37 -2.32 0.08
N GLN A 41 2.25 -3.07 0.75
CA GLN A 41 3.04 -4.13 0.11
C GLN A 41 2.17 -5.22 -0.52
N LYS A 42 1.11 -5.63 0.18
CA LYS A 42 0.14 -6.61 -0.31
C LYS A 42 -0.61 -6.10 -1.54
N ASN A 43 -1.07 -4.84 -1.53
CA ASN A 43 -1.73 -4.22 -2.68
C ASN A 43 -0.78 -4.14 -3.88
N ASP A 44 0.49 -3.80 -3.66
CA ASP A 44 1.51 -3.76 -4.71
C ASP A 44 1.72 -5.15 -5.35
N LEU A 45 1.74 -6.22 -4.55
CA LEU A 45 1.84 -7.59 -5.04
C LEU A 45 0.62 -7.98 -5.89
N ILE A 46 -0.59 -7.72 -5.38
CA ILE A 46 -1.84 -8.02 -6.10
C ILE A 46 -1.89 -7.25 -7.43
N LEU A 47 -1.50 -5.98 -7.42
CA LEU A 47 -1.45 -5.16 -8.63
C LEU A 47 -0.45 -5.72 -9.65
N ARG A 48 0.77 -6.06 -9.21
CA ARG A 48 1.80 -6.66 -10.06
C ARG A 48 1.34 -7.97 -10.66
N ASP A 49 0.71 -8.84 -9.88
CA ASP A 49 0.19 -10.12 -10.36
C ASP A 49 -0.91 -9.91 -11.40
N SER A 50 -1.84 -8.97 -11.14
CA SER A 50 -2.90 -8.63 -12.10
C SER A 50 -2.34 -8.14 -13.45
N ILE A 51 -1.34 -7.26 -13.40
CA ILE A 51 -0.63 -6.75 -14.59
C ILE A 51 0.08 -7.91 -15.30
N ASN A 52 0.84 -8.74 -14.59
CA ASN A 52 1.58 -9.86 -15.17
C ASN A 52 0.65 -10.89 -15.83
N SER A 53 -0.47 -11.23 -15.18
CA SER A 53 -1.48 -12.11 -15.76
C SER A 53 -2.10 -11.51 -17.02
N PHE A 54 -2.39 -10.20 -17.02
CA PHE A 54 -2.89 -9.52 -18.20
C PHE A 54 -1.86 -9.53 -19.34
N LEU A 55 -0.61 -9.17 -19.06
CA LEU A 55 0.48 -9.16 -20.05
C LEU A 55 0.69 -10.54 -20.67
N LYS A 56 0.62 -11.63 -19.88
CA LYS A 56 0.69 -13.01 -20.40
C LYS A 56 -0.43 -13.31 -21.39
N GLU A 57 -1.66 -12.90 -21.09
CA GLU A 57 -2.80 -13.11 -21.99
C GLU A 57 -2.68 -12.26 -23.25
N TYR A 58 -2.44 -10.96 -23.06
CA TYR A 58 -2.24 -9.99 -24.11
C TYR A 58 -1.15 -10.42 -25.09
N ASN A 59 -0.04 -10.96 -24.59
CA ASN A 59 1.09 -11.34 -25.42
C ASN A 59 0.87 -12.60 -26.29
N LYS A 60 -0.15 -13.42 -26.00
CA LYS A 60 -0.46 -14.63 -26.80
C LYS A 60 -0.72 -14.33 -28.27
N THR A 61 -1.22 -13.14 -28.58
CA THR A 61 -1.55 -12.72 -29.95
C THR A 61 -0.60 -11.65 -30.51
N ARG A 62 0.27 -11.09 -29.66
CA ARG A 62 1.18 -10.00 -30.03
C ARG A 62 2.61 -10.46 -30.30
N GLY A 63 3.04 -11.57 -29.71
CA GLY A 63 4.30 -12.21 -30.05
C GLY A 63 5.55 -11.47 -29.56
N TYR A 64 5.45 -10.65 -28.51
CA TYR A 64 6.62 -10.06 -27.87
C TYR A 64 7.45 -11.13 -27.19
N SER A 65 8.74 -11.20 -27.49
CA SER A 65 9.67 -12.06 -26.73
C SER A 65 9.92 -11.52 -25.32
N PHE A 66 9.86 -10.18 -25.17
CA PHE A 66 10.07 -9.50 -23.90
C PHE A 66 9.13 -8.29 -23.79
N ILE A 67 8.58 -8.11 -22.58
CA ILE A 67 7.90 -6.88 -22.18
C ILE A 67 8.65 -6.38 -20.95
N LEU A 68 9.21 -5.18 -21.03
CA LEU A 68 10.08 -4.63 -20.00
C LEU A 68 9.37 -3.49 -19.27
N SER A 69 9.48 -3.47 -17.94
CA SER A 69 9.01 -2.34 -17.14
C SER A 69 10.03 -1.21 -17.18
N THR A 70 9.55 0.02 -17.29
CA THR A 70 10.34 1.26 -17.14
C THR A 70 10.16 1.90 -15.77
N SER A 71 9.49 1.22 -14.83
CA SER A 71 9.39 1.70 -13.45
C SER A 71 10.78 1.87 -12.81
N ASN A 72 10.90 2.76 -11.83
CA ASN A 72 12.16 3.24 -11.21
C ASN A 72 13.11 2.15 -10.65
N ALA A 73 12.73 0.88 -10.68
CA ALA A 73 13.54 -0.25 -10.24
C ALA A 73 14.26 -0.99 -11.40
N ASN A 74 14.22 -0.49 -12.64
CA ASN A 74 14.74 -1.20 -13.82
C ASN A 74 15.97 -0.53 -14.44
N ASN A 75 16.79 -1.33 -15.13
CA ASN A 75 18.06 -0.91 -15.73
C ASN A 75 17.94 -0.35 -17.16
N ILE A 76 16.75 0.08 -17.58
CA ILE A 76 16.55 0.68 -18.91
C ILE A 76 16.85 2.17 -18.81
N LEU A 77 17.95 2.62 -19.44
CA LEU A 77 18.36 4.02 -19.46
C LEU A 77 17.57 4.85 -20.48
N TYR A 78 17.28 4.24 -21.63
CA TYR A 78 16.53 4.86 -22.72
C TYR A 78 15.85 3.77 -23.55
N ALA A 79 14.62 4.04 -23.99
CA ALA A 79 13.93 3.28 -25.00
C ALA A 79 13.17 4.25 -25.89
N ASP A 80 13.16 3.99 -27.20
CA ASP A 80 12.37 4.79 -28.13
C ASP A 80 10.87 4.66 -27.82
N ASN A 81 10.12 5.75 -27.98
CA ASN A 81 8.68 5.76 -27.72
C ASN A 81 7.90 4.83 -28.67
N ALA A 82 8.46 4.46 -29.82
CA ALA A 82 7.89 3.46 -30.72
C ALA A 82 7.74 2.07 -30.06
N TYR A 83 8.49 1.79 -28.98
CA TYR A 83 8.39 0.55 -28.20
C TYR A 83 7.51 0.68 -26.95
N ASN A 84 6.93 1.86 -26.72
CA ASN A 84 6.11 2.13 -25.55
C ASN A 84 4.68 1.63 -25.75
N ILE A 85 4.36 0.50 -25.13
CA ILE A 85 3.02 -0.10 -25.15
C ILE A 85 2.15 0.31 -23.96
N THR A 86 2.60 1.22 -23.08
CA THR A 86 1.94 1.53 -21.79
C THR A 86 0.47 1.93 -21.96
N VAL A 87 0.14 2.75 -22.97
CA VAL A 87 -1.24 3.20 -23.21
C VAL A 87 -2.15 2.02 -23.56
N GLU A 88 -1.70 1.13 -24.45
CA GLU A 88 -2.49 -0.04 -24.86
C GLU A 88 -2.73 -1.00 -23.68
N ILE A 89 -1.70 -1.21 -22.85
CA ILE A 89 -1.82 -2.03 -21.65
C ILE A 89 -2.79 -1.39 -20.64
N LEU A 90 -2.71 -0.07 -20.44
CA LEU A 90 -3.60 0.67 -19.55
C LEU A 90 -5.06 0.54 -20.00
N GLU A 91 -5.34 0.75 -21.29
CA GLU A 91 -6.68 0.60 -21.85
C GLU A 91 -7.22 -0.83 -21.67
N GLY A 92 -6.40 -1.83 -21.97
CA GLY A 92 -6.78 -3.23 -21.81
C GLY A 92 -7.09 -3.62 -20.36
N LEU A 93 -6.28 -3.14 -19.41
CA LEU A 93 -6.51 -3.34 -17.97
C LEU A 93 -7.81 -2.67 -17.50
N ASN A 94 -8.06 -1.41 -17.90
CA ASN A 94 -9.27 -0.68 -17.55
C ASN A 94 -10.54 -1.33 -18.11
N LEU A 95 -10.47 -1.85 -19.34
CA LEU A 95 -11.55 -2.62 -19.95
C LEU A 95 -11.84 -3.91 -19.17
N ARG A 96 -10.79 -4.66 -18.78
CA ARG A 96 -10.92 -5.87 -17.95
C ARG A 96 -11.58 -5.54 -16.62
N TYR A 97 -11.12 -4.49 -15.94
CA TYR A 97 -11.67 -4.03 -14.67
C TYR A 97 -13.16 -3.64 -14.77
N THR A 98 -13.51 -2.84 -15.77
CA THR A 98 -14.90 -2.41 -16.01
C THR A 98 -15.82 -3.60 -16.28
N ARG A 99 -15.34 -4.63 -16.99
CA ARG A 99 -16.10 -5.85 -17.24
C ARG A 99 -16.31 -6.69 -15.97
N SER A 100 -15.30 -6.78 -15.09
CA SER A 100 -15.46 -7.46 -13.81
C SER A 100 -16.37 -6.70 -12.85
N ALA A 101 -16.37 -5.37 -12.88
CA ALA A 101 -17.21 -4.54 -12.01
C ALA A 101 -18.70 -4.52 -12.42
N LYS A 102 -19.00 -4.84 -13.69
CA LYS A 102 -20.37 -4.95 -14.22
C LYS A 102 -20.98 -6.36 -14.09
N LYS A 103 -20.19 -7.35 -13.67
CA LYS A 103 -20.65 -8.71 -13.35
C LYS A 103 -20.95 -8.81 -11.87
#